data_AF-A0A453PVJ4-F1
#
_entry.id   AF-A0A453PVJ4-F1
#
_cell.length_a   1.000
_cell.length_b   1.000
_cell.length_c   1.000
_cell.angle_alpha   90.00
_cell.angle_beta   90.00
_cell.angle_gamma   90.00
#
_symmetry.space_group_name_H-M   'P 1'
#
loop_
_entity.id
_entity.type
_entity.pdbx_description
1 polymer ?
#
loop_
_entity_poly.entity_id
_entity_poly.type
_entity_poly.pdbx_seq_one_letter_code
_entity_poly.pdbx_strand_id
1 'polypeptide(L)'
;ILEEEKVHQKLTIGEYPLYLVPLDEDVLSLELDYSLQECLIEGDTSSVWHVAKAIHKLEFAFGVIPNIRAKGVASTKAAELLNHMQLEDPVSMDNMGIPEIDTVILLDREVDMVTPMCSQLTYEGLLDEMLEIHNGSVEVDASIMGAQQDGKKVKVPLNSSDKLYKEIRDLNLHVVVQVVRQKATSIQQDYAEVKSTNTQSVSELKDFVKRLHSLPEIARHVNLAQHLQSFAAKPAFHARVEIEQIILEAQTYETCYEYIEEIIQKQEPIETVLRLLVLFSLTNGGLPKKNFDYLR
;
A
#
# COMPACT_ATOMS: atom_id res chain seq x y z
N ILE A 1 -5.77 6.13 -35.18
CA ILE A 1 -6.43 4.82 -35.01
C ILE A 1 -7.91 4.82 -35.44
N LEU A 2 -8.86 5.38 -34.68
CA LEU A 2 -10.31 5.23 -34.99
C LEU A 2 -10.73 5.79 -36.37
N GLU A 3 -10.10 6.88 -36.79
CA GLU A 3 -10.29 7.46 -38.12
C GLU A 3 -9.62 6.62 -39.21
N GLU A 4 -8.38 6.17 -38.97
CA GLU A 4 -7.61 5.30 -39.88
C GLU A 4 -8.35 3.99 -40.17
N GLU A 5 -8.98 3.41 -39.14
CA GLU A 5 -9.81 2.20 -39.23
C GLU A 5 -11.25 2.47 -39.71
N LYS A 6 -11.60 3.74 -40.02
CA LYS A 6 -12.92 4.15 -40.56
C LYS A 6 -14.12 3.79 -39.68
N VAL A 7 -13.92 3.67 -38.37
CA VAL A 7 -14.98 3.36 -37.39
C VAL A 7 -15.43 4.58 -36.60
N HIS A 8 -14.67 5.68 -36.60
CA HIS A 8 -14.97 6.89 -35.81
C HIS A 8 -16.42 7.39 -35.95
N GLN A 9 -16.94 7.49 -37.18
CA GLN A 9 -18.30 7.99 -37.45
C GLN A 9 -19.42 7.04 -36.98
N LYS A 10 -19.09 5.81 -36.56
CA LYS A 10 -20.04 4.81 -36.06
C LYS A 10 -20.12 4.77 -34.54
N LEU A 11 -19.31 5.58 -33.85
CA LEU A 11 -19.19 5.59 -32.40
C LEU A 11 -19.70 6.93 -31.85
N THR A 12 -20.37 6.87 -30.70
CA THR A 12 -20.58 8.05 -29.86
C THR A 12 -19.47 8.08 -28.82
N ILE A 13 -18.56 9.04 -28.95
CA ILE A 13 -17.41 9.19 -28.05
C ILE A 13 -17.80 10.15 -26.93
N GLY A 14 -17.51 9.75 -25.69
CA GLY A 14 -17.62 10.59 -24.50
C GLY A 14 -16.43 10.35 -23.60
N GLU A 15 -16.20 11.28 -22.68
CA GLU A 15 -15.11 11.20 -21.70
C GLU A 15 -15.70 11.00 -20.30
N TYR A 16 -15.10 10.10 -19.52
CA TYR A 16 -15.39 9.93 -18.11
C TYR A 16 -14.12 10.27 -17.31
N PRO A 17 -14.01 11.50 -16.78
CA PRO A 17 -12.82 12.00 -16.12
C PRO A 17 -12.69 11.43 -14.69
N LEU A 18 -12.51 10.12 -14.58
CA LEU A 18 -12.20 9.44 -13.33
C LEU A 18 -10.69 9.53 -13.08
N TYR A 19 -10.30 10.49 -12.24
CA TYR A 19 -8.92 10.64 -11.81
C TYR A 19 -8.71 9.88 -10.49
N LEU A 20 -8.98 10.53 -9.36
CA LEU A 20 -8.79 9.94 -8.04
C LEU A 20 -9.91 8.96 -7.68
N VAL A 21 -9.53 7.75 -7.33
CA VAL A 21 -10.39 6.71 -6.76
C VAL A 21 -10.16 6.68 -5.25
N PRO A 22 -11.22 6.80 -4.43
CA PRO A 22 -11.10 6.65 -2.98
C PRO A 22 -10.96 5.18 -2.61
N LEU A 23 -9.75 4.77 -2.23
CA LEU A 23 -9.46 3.41 -1.77
C LEU A 23 -9.84 3.21 -0.30
N ASP A 24 -9.69 4.27 0.51
CA ASP A 24 -10.05 4.30 1.92
C ASP A 24 -10.46 5.73 2.34
N GLU A 25 -10.80 5.93 3.61
CA GLU A 25 -11.21 7.24 4.17
C GLU A 25 -10.13 8.32 4.00
N ASP A 26 -8.86 7.94 3.96
CA ASP A 26 -7.69 8.80 3.92
C ASP A 26 -6.73 8.50 2.75
N VAL A 27 -7.14 7.65 1.80
CA VAL A 27 -6.31 7.22 0.66
C VAL A 27 -7.04 7.41 -0.66
N LEU A 28 -6.46 8.23 -1.54
CA LEU A 28 -6.88 8.43 -2.91
C LEU A 28 -5.78 7.96 -3.86
N SER A 29 -6.12 7.22 -4.91
CA SER A 29 -5.17 6.70 -5.89
C SER A 29 -5.65 6.98 -7.32
N LEU A 30 -4.70 7.16 -8.25
CA LEU A 30 -4.99 7.14 -9.70
C LEU A 30 -5.01 5.71 -10.26
N GLU A 31 -4.51 4.72 -9.51
CA GLU A 31 -4.36 3.30 -9.93
C GLU A 31 -3.65 3.17 -11.30
N LEU A 32 -2.53 3.90 -11.46
CA LEU A 32 -1.68 3.87 -12.66
C LEU A 32 -0.38 3.10 -12.39
N ASP A 33 -0.45 1.77 -12.49
CA ASP A 33 0.64 0.83 -12.12
C ASP A 33 1.97 1.11 -12.83
N TYR A 34 1.92 1.56 -14.08
CA TYR A 34 3.11 1.78 -14.92
C TYR A 34 3.64 3.21 -14.88
N SER A 35 2.99 4.11 -14.13
CA SER A 35 3.29 5.55 -14.14
C SER A 35 4.77 5.87 -13.87
N LEU A 36 5.43 5.11 -13.00
CA LEU A 36 6.85 5.29 -12.70
C LEU A 36 7.75 4.88 -13.88
N GLN A 37 7.46 3.75 -14.51
CA GLN A 37 8.19 3.27 -15.69
C GLN A 37 7.99 4.24 -16.86
N GLU A 38 6.76 4.61 -17.15
CA GLU A 38 6.39 5.57 -18.20
C GLU A 38 7.17 6.88 -18.03
N CYS A 39 7.16 7.45 -16.81
CA CYS A 39 7.87 8.70 -16.53
C CYS A 39 9.38 8.58 -16.66
N LEU A 40 9.99 7.58 -16.01
CA LEU A 40 11.44 7.53 -15.81
C LEU A 40 12.20 6.84 -16.94
N ILE A 41 11.56 5.89 -17.64
CA ILE A 41 12.21 5.07 -18.67
C ILE A 41 11.75 5.48 -20.06
N GLU A 42 10.44 5.71 -20.24
CA GLU A 42 9.84 5.94 -21.56
C GLU A 42 9.74 7.44 -21.88
N GLY A 43 9.85 8.30 -20.87
CA GLY A 43 9.73 9.75 -20.99
C GLY A 43 8.29 10.23 -21.19
N ASP A 44 7.30 9.36 -20.95
CA ASP A 44 5.89 9.72 -20.98
C ASP A 44 5.47 10.32 -19.62
N THR A 45 5.18 11.62 -19.63
CA THR A 45 4.77 12.36 -18.43
C THR A 45 3.26 12.56 -18.34
N SER A 46 2.45 11.76 -19.04
CA SER A 46 0.98 11.89 -19.04
C SER A 46 0.39 11.77 -17.63
N SER A 47 0.92 10.87 -16.80
CA SER A 47 0.52 10.72 -15.40
C SER A 47 0.73 12.00 -14.57
N VAL A 48 1.79 12.77 -14.83
CA VAL A 48 2.05 14.06 -14.16
C VAL A 48 0.95 15.08 -14.46
N TRP A 49 0.46 15.10 -15.70
CA TRP A 49 -0.70 15.92 -16.06
C TRP A 49 -1.97 15.44 -15.37
N HIS A 50 -2.20 14.12 -15.27
CA HIS A 50 -3.34 13.57 -14.54
C HIS A 50 -3.32 13.95 -13.06
N VAL A 51 -2.16 13.95 -12.40
CA VAL A 51 -1.99 14.44 -11.02
C VAL A 51 -2.39 15.91 -10.90
N ALA A 52 -1.87 16.78 -11.78
CA ALA A 52 -2.23 18.20 -11.77
C ALA A 52 -3.75 18.40 -11.98
N LYS A 53 -4.35 17.67 -12.93
CA LYS A 53 -5.78 17.75 -13.21
C LYS A 53 -6.63 17.22 -12.06
N ALA A 54 -6.19 16.17 -11.38
CA ALA A 54 -6.82 15.63 -10.19
C ALA A 54 -6.85 16.64 -9.04
N ILE A 55 -5.70 17.29 -8.77
CA ILE A 55 -5.61 18.34 -7.74
C ILE A 55 -6.54 19.49 -8.09
N HIS A 56 -6.53 19.95 -9.35
CA HIS A 56 -7.40 21.02 -9.79
C HIS A 56 -8.90 20.66 -9.64
N LYS A 57 -9.27 19.39 -9.85
CA LYS A 57 -10.63 18.90 -9.54
C LYS A 57 -10.96 18.92 -8.06
N LEU A 58 -10.00 18.66 -7.17
CA LEU A 58 -10.19 18.86 -5.73
C LEU A 58 -10.43 20.33 -5.41
N GLU A 59 -9.72 21.26 -6.06
CA GLU A 59 -9.93 22.70 -5.83
C GLU A 59 -11.36 23.16 -6.18
N PHE A 60 -11.94 22.60 -7.25
CA PHE A 60 -13.34 22.83 -7.61
C PHE A 60 -14.36 22.27 -6.61
N ALA A 61 -13.95 21.37 -5.71
CA ALA A 61 -14.82 20.79 -4.68
C ALA A 61 -14.57 21.40 -3.29
N PHE A 62 -13.32 21.76 -2.99
CA PHE A 62 -12.85 22.11 -1.63
C PHE A 62 -12.22 23.50 -1.52
N GLY A 63 -12.21 24.27 -2.61
CA GLY A 63 -11.56 25.59 -2.69
C GLY A 63 -10.10 25.50 -3.13
N VAL A 64 -9.58 26.62 -3.67
CA VAL A 64 -8.18 26.71 -4.15
C VAL A 64 -7.21 26.45 -3.01
N ILE A 65 -6.25 25.56 -3.23
CA ILE A 65 -5.28 25.16 -2.20
C ILE A 65 -4.23 26.26 -2.08
N PRO A 66 -4.07 26.90 -0.90
CA PRO A 66 -3.22 28.09 -0.79
C PRO A 66 -1.72 27.77 -0.80
N ASN A 67 -1.32 26.56 -0.41
CA ASN A 67 0.09 26.19 -0.33
C ASN A 67 0.40 24.94 -1.15
N ILE A 68 1.30 25.08 -2.13
CA ILE A 68 1.83 23.95 -2.92
C ILE A 68 3.32 23.82 -2.62
N ARG A 69 3.73 22.65 -2.13
CA ARG A 69 5.14 22.31 -1.88
C ARG A 69 5.50 21.14 -2.78
N ALA A 70 6.62 21.21 -3.49
CA ALA A 70 7.03 20.17 -4.43
C ALA A 70 8.51 19.80 -4.24
N LYS A 71 8.81 18.51 -4.31
CA LYS A 71 10.19 17.98 -4.32
C LYS A 71 10.31 16.86 -5.35
N GLY A 72 11.15 17.10 -6.36
CA GLY A 72 11.37 16.20 -7.49
C GLY A 72 10.97 16.85 -8.82
N VAL A 73 11.50 16.34 -9.93
CA VAL A 73 11.29 16.91 -11.27
C VAL A 73 9.81 16.83 -11.69
N ALA A 74 9.18 15.67 -11.55
CA ALA A 74 7.78 15.46 -11.91
C ALA A 74 6.83 16.25 -11.00
N SER A 75 7.12 16.31 -9.69
CA SER A 75 6.35 17.07 -8.70
C SER A 75 6.40 18.57 -8.97
N THR A 76 7.57 19.12 -9.29
CA THR A 76 7.68 20.52 -9.71
C THR A 76 6.90 20.76 -11.00
N LYS A 77 6.93 19.81 -11.95
CA LYS A 77 6.18 19.92 -13.19
C LYS A 77 4.66 19.87 -12.98
N ALA A 78 4.18 19.01 -12.10
CA ALA A 78 2.77 18.95 -11.72
C ALA A 78 2.29 20.28 -11.11
N ALA A 79 3.11 20.90 -10.26
CA ALA A 79 2.80 22.22 -9.70
C ALA A 79 2.73 23.32 -10.77
N GLU A 80 3.64 23.32 -11.74
CA GLU A 80 3.58 24.25 -12.89
C GLU A 80 2.30 24.04 -13.71
N LEU A 81 1.98 22.79 -14.04
CA LEU A 81 0.78 22.44 -14.81
C LEU A 81 -0.50 22.87 -14.07
N LEU A 82 -0.56 22.67 -12.76
CA LEU A 82 -1.66 23.14 -11.92
C LEU A 82 -1.83 24.66 -12.00
N ASN A 83 -0.74 25.43 -11.87
CA ASN A 83 -0.78 26.89 -12.01
C ASN A 83 -1.33 27.32 -13.37
N HIS A 84 -0.93 26.65 -14.46
CA HIS A 84 -1.47 26.92 -15.79
C HIS A 84 -2.96 26.60 -15.87
N MET A 85 -3.40 25.46 -15.35
CA MET A 85 -4.82 25.08 -15.31
C MET A 85 -5.66 26.10 -14.55
N GLN A 86 -5.18 26.61 -13.41
CA GLN A 86 -5.86 27.65 -12.63
C GLN A 86 -6.00 28.99 -13.39
N LEU A 87 -5.05 29.32 -14.28
CA LEU A 87 -5.13 30.52 -15.11
C LEU A 87 -6.15 30.35 -16.25
N GLU A 88 -6.24 29.16 -16.82
CA GLU A 88 -7.15 28.86 -17.93
C GLU A 88 -8.60 28.60 -17.47
N ASP A 89 -8.76 27.91 -16.35
CA ASP A 89 -10.04 27.50 -15.76
C ASP A 89 -10.08 27.84 -14.26
N PRO A 90 -10.22 29.14 -13.92
CA PRO A 90 -10.17 29.58 -12.53
C PRO A 90 -11.35 29.05 -11.71
N VAL A 91 -11.04 28.56 -10.51
CA VAL A 91 -12.07 28.14 -9.53
C VAL A 91 -12.85 29.37 -9.07
N SER A 92 -14.18 29.34 -9.23
CA SER A 92 -15.05 30.45 -8.86
C SER A 92 -15.10 30.65 -7.34
N MET A 93 -14.56 31.77 -6.88
CA MET A 93 -14.51 32.14 -5.46
C MET A 93 -15.88 32.54 -4.88
N ASP A 94 -16.84 32.93 -5.74
CA ASP A 94 -18.13 33.49 -5.29
C ASP A 94 -19.03 32.47 -4.56
N ASN A 95 -18.79 31.17 -4.75
CA ASN A 95 -19.52 30.08 -4.10
C ASN A 95 -18.64 29.22 -3.18
N MET A 96 -17.34 29.51 -3.07
CA MET A 96 -16.38 28.73 -2.32
C MET A 96 -16.08 29.44 -0.99
N GLY A 97 -16.28 28.72 0.12
CA GLY A 97 -15.91 29.19 1.45
C GLY A 97 -14.39 29.25 1.64
N ILE A 98 -13.96 29.21 2.90
CA ILE A 98 -12.54 29.04 3.25
C ILE A 98 -12.07 27.70 2.68
N PRO A 99 -10.92 27.62 1.96
CA PRO A 99 -10.40 26.36 1.45
C PRO A 99 -10.30 25.30 2.56
N GLU A 100 -10.83 24.10 2.31
CA GLU A 100 -10.78 23.01 3.30
C GLU A 100 -9.40 22.34 3.34
N ILE A 101 -8.65 22.43 2.23
CA ILE A 101 -7.30 21.88 2.10
C ILE A 101 -6.30 23.03 2.21
N ASP A 102 -5.48 23.02 3.27
CA ASP A 102 -4.48 24.06 3.53
C ASP A 102 -3.22 23.92 2.67
N THR A 103 -2.71 22.71 2.51
CA THR A 103 -1.43 22.47 1.85
C THR A 103 -1.47 21.16 1.07
N VAL A 104 -0.95 21.17 -0.16
CA VAL A 104 -0.57 19.96 -0.90
C VAL A 104 0.95 19.83 -0.95
N ILE A 105 1.46 18.63 -0.65
CA ILE A 105 2.87 18.29 -0.75
C ILE A 105 3.03 17.24 -1.85
N LEU A 106 3.75 17.60 -2.91
CA LEU A 106 4.08 16.74 -4.04
C LEU A 106 5.50 16.21 -3.86
N LEU A 107 5.64 14.89 -3.84
CA LEU A 107 6.92 14.20 -3.67
C LEU A 107 7.10 13.18 -4.80
N ASP A 108 8.19 13.28 -5.54
CA ASP A 108 8.53 12.21 -6.48
C ASP A 108 9.07 11.00 -5.77
N ARG A 109 8.68 9.82 -6.23
CA ARG A 109 9.23 8.56 -5.70
C ARG A 109 10.75 8.50 -5.84
N GLU A 110 11.33 9.08 -6.90
CA GLU A 110 12.78 9.09 -7.14
C GLU A 110 13.59 9.79 -6.04
N VAL A 111 12.95 10.67 -5.25
CA VAL A 111 13.60 11.38 -4.13
C VAL A 111 14.00 10.40 -3.02
N ASP A 112 13.31 9.26 -2.94
CA ASP A 112 13.62 8.17 -2.02
C ASP A 112 13.27 6.83 -2.67
N MET A 113 14.23 6.22 -3.35
CA MET A 113 14.09 4.85 -3.87
C MET A 113 14.50 3.79 -2.84
N VAL A 114 14.97 4.18 -1.64
CA VAL A 114 15.41 3.26 -0.60
C VAL A 114 14.20 2.59 0.04
N THR A 115 13.21 3.38 0.48
CA THR A 115 12.00 2.88 1.17
C THR A 115 11.29 1.74 0.43
N PRO A 116 10.96 1.82 -0.88
CA PRO A 116 10.27 0.73 -1.57
C PRO A 116 11.11 -0.53 -1.79
N MET A 117 12.43 -0.48 -1.60
CA MET A 117 13.28 -1.67 -1.74
C MET A 117 13.33 -2.50 -0.45
N CYS A 118 13.09 -1.88 0.70
CA CYS A 118 13.05 -2.56 2.00
C CYS A 118 11.81 -3.45 2.14
N SER A 119 11.93 -4.55 2.87
CA SER A 119 10.80 -5.40 3.26
C SER A 119 9.88 -4.63 4.20
N GLN A 120 8.59 -4.55 3.88
CA GLN A 120 7.60 -3.93 4.77
C GLN A 120 7.33 -4.80 6.01
N LEU A 121 7.21 -4.19 7.19
CA LEU A 121 7.07 -4.91 8.49
C LEU A 121 5.81 -4.52 9.30
N THR A 122 4.93 -3.70 8.73
CA THR A 122 3.57 -3.49 9.26
C THR A 122 2.68 -4.67 8.88
N TYR A 123 1.51 -4.78 9.49
CA TYR A 123 0.57 -5.85 9.18
C TYR A 123 0.05 -5.76 7.74
N GLU A 124 -0.39 -4.58 7.30
CA GLU A 124 -0.80 -4.36 5.91
C GLU A 124 0.37 -4.52 4.95
N GLY A 125 1.55 -4.00 5.29
CA GLY A 125 2.74 -4.15 4.45
C GLY A 125 3.16 -5.61 4.26
N LEU A 126 3.04 -6.45 5.30
CA LEU A 126 3.30 -7.89 5.17
C LEU A 126 2.20 -8.64 4.44
N LEU A 127 0.94 -8.19 4.52
CA LEU A 127 -0.13 -8.71 3.67
C LEU A 127 0.20 -8.42 2.20
N ASP A 128 0.65 -7.21 1.89
CA ASP A 128 1.01 -6.80 0.54
C ASP A 128 2.25 -7.54 0.00
N GLU A 129 3.33 -7.60 0.77
CA GLU A 129 4.58 -8.30 0.40
C GLU A 129 4.39 -9.80 0.11
N MET A 130 3.38 -10.43 0.72
CA MET A 130 3.19 -11.89 0.63
C MET A 130 1.98 -12.33 -0.18
N LEU A 131 0.91 -11.53 -0.17
CA LEU A 131 -0.38 -11.87 -0.76
C LEU A 131 -0.82 -10.89 -1.84
N GLU A 132 -0.10 -9.76 -1.98
CA GLU A 132 -0.34 -8.66 -2.92
C GLU A 132 -1.74 -8.05 -2.78
N ILE A 133 -1.81 -6.83 -2.25
CA ILE A 133 -3.07 -6.13 -2.11
C ILE A 133 -3.44 -5.52 -3.46
N HIS A 134 -4.52 -6.05 -4.05
CA HIS A 134 -5.08 -5.52 -5.28
C HIS A 134 -6.45 -4.91 -5.00
N ASN A 135 -6.56 -3.60 -5.25
CA ASN A 135 -7.78 -2.79 -5.11
C ASN A 135 -8.48 -2.99 -3.75
N GLY A 136 -7.71 -2.88 -2.65
CA GLY A 136 -8.23 -3.00 -1.28
C GLY A 136 -8.62 -4.42 -0.88
N SER A 137 -7.98 -5.44 -1.44
CA SER A 137 -8.27 -6.84 -1.12
C SER A 137 -7.12 -7.78 -1.43
N VAL A 138 -7.11 -8.94 -0.76
CA VAL A 138 -6.19 -10.05 -1.06
C VAL A 138 -6.97 -11.31 -1.45
N GLU A 139 -6.37 -12.16 -2.28
CA GLU A 139 -6.91 -13.48 -2.60
C GLU A 139 -6.12 -14.58 -1.90
N VAL A 140 -6.79 -15.37 -1.07
CA VAL A 140 -6.16 -16.43 -0.26
C VAL A 140 -6.87 -17.76 -0.45
N ASP A 141 -6.16 -18.86 -0.26
CA ASP A 141 -6.81 -20.18 -0.22
C ASP A 141 -7.82 -20.26 0.93
N ALA A 142 -8.98 -20.90 0.66
CA ALA A 142 -10.05 -21.05 1.65
C ALA A 142 -9.58 -21.81 2.91
N SER A 143 -8.55 -22.65 2.78
CA SER A 143 -7.90 -23.34 3.91
C SER A 143 -7.24 -22.37 4.89
N ILE A 144 -6.67 -21.25 4.41
CA ILE A 144 -6.13 -20.18 5.26
C ILE A 144 -7.26 -19.57 6.09
N MET A 145 -8.45 -19.41 5.51
CA MET A 145 -9.65 -18.93 6.21
C MET A 145 -10.34 -19.99 7.08
N GLY A 146 -9.73 -21.18 7.26
CA GLY A 146 -10.26 -22.26 8.10
C GLY A 146 -11.41 -23.06 7.46
N ALA A 147 -11.64 -22.91 6.15
CA ALA A 147 -12.67 -23.67 5.43
C ALA A 147 -12.09 -24.97 4.85
N GLN A 148 -12.88 -26.05 4.92
CA GLN A 148 -12.53 -27.37 4.34
C GLN A 148 -12.87 -27.43 2.83
N GLN A 149 -12.43 -26.44 2.05
CA GLN A 149 -12.62 -26.39 0.60
C GLN A 149 -11.28 -26.18 -0.08
N ASP A 150 -10.58 -27.29 -0.32
CA ASP A 150 -9.24 -27.25 -0.89
C ASP A 150 -9.25 -26.72 -2.34
N GLY A 151 -8.29 -25.85 -2.69
CA GLY A 151 -8.14 -25.26 -4.02
C GLY A 151 -9.10 -24.14 -4.41
N LYS A 152 -9.99 -23.69 -3.51
CA LYS A 152 -10.85 -22.51 -3.76
C LYS A 152 -10.21 -21.25 -3.18
N LYS A 153 -10.01 -20.23 -4.01
CA LYS A 153 -9.60 -18.89 -3.54
C LYS A 153 -10.79 -18.12 -2.96
N VAL A 154 -10.52 -17.35 -1.91
CA VAL A 154 -11.45 -16.46 -1.23
C VAL A 154 -10.87 -15.05 -1.28
N LYS A 155 -11.67 -14.11 -1.78
CA LYS A 155 -11.33 -12.69 -1.78
C LYS A 155 -11.64 -12.09 -0.42
N VAL A 156 -10.64 -11.47 0.20
CA VAL A 156 -10.73 -10.85 1.51
C VAL A 156 -10.60 -9.33 1.37
N PRO A 157 -11.66 -8.55 1.65
CA PRO A 157 -11.57 -7.09 1.60
C PRO A 157 -10.79 -6.54 2.81
N LEU A 158 -9.90 -5.59 2.54
CA LEU A 158 -8.99 -4.93 3.48
C LEU A 158 -9.18 -3.42 3.35
N ASN A 159 -9.96 -2.81 4.24
CA ASN A 159 -10.17 -1.37 4.33
C ASN A 159 -10.75 -0.99 5.69
N SER A 160 -10.86 0.32 5.97
CA SER A 160 -11.34 0.85 7.25
C SER A 160 -12.79 0.51 7.62
N SER A 161 -13.58 -0.11 6.74
CA SER A 161 -14.92 -0.60 7.10
C SER A 161 -14.86 -1.71 8.14
N ASP A 162 -13.78 -2.51 8.15
CA ASP A 162 -13.45 -3.39 9.27
C ASP A 162 -12.71 -2.57 10.35
N LYS A 163 -13.37 -2.40 11.49
CA LYS A 163 -12.85 -1.63 12.62
C LYS A 163 -11.63 -2.25 13.27
N LEU A 164 -11.56 -3.59 13.30
CA LEU A 164 -10.38 -4.28 13.78
C LEU A 164 -9.22 -4.07 12.81
N TYR A 165 -9.45 -4.18 11.49
CA TYR A 165 -8.41 -3.95 10.50
C TYR A 165 -7.84 -2.54 10.60
N LYS A 166 -8.71 -1.52 10.70
CA LYS A 166 -8.31 -0.12 10.92
C LYS A 166 -7.41 0.06 12.16
N GLU A 167 -7.65 -0.70 13.22
CA GLU A 167 -6.86 -0.65 14.46
C GLU A 167 -5.48 -1.32 14.33
N ILE A 168 -5.35 -2.36 13.50
CA ILE A 168 -4.17 -3.23 13.46
C ILE A 168 -3.30 -3.07 12.21
N ARG A 169 -3.82 -2.51 11.10
CA ARG A 169 -3.13 -2.47 9.79
C ARG A 169 -1.76 -1.81 9.83
N ASP A 170 -1.63 -0.74 10.61
CA ASP A 170 -0.41 0.08 10.73
C ASP A 170 0.55 -0.42 11.82
N LEU A 171 0.17 -1.47 12.57
CA LEU A 171 0.99 -2.02 13.65
C LEU A 171 1.97 -3.04 13.10
N ASN A 172 3.10 -3.21 13.79
CA ASN A 172 4.01 -4.33 13.52
C ASN A 172 3.30 -5.68 13.78
N LEU A 173 3.57 -6.70 12.95
CA LEU A 173 2.92 -8.01 13.04
C LEU A 173 2.99 -8.63 14.45
N HIS A 174 4.10 -8.45 15.17
CA HIS A 174 4.24 -8.97 16.54
C HIS A 174 3.16 -8.41 17.48
N VAL A 175 2.85 -7.12 17.35
CA VAL A 175 1.81 -6.45 18.15
C VAL A 175 0.43 -6.93 17.71
N VAL A 176 0.19 -7.07 16.41
CA VAL A 176 -1.10 -7.56 15.88
C VAL A 176 -1.45 -8.94 16.42
N VAL A 177 -0.49 -9.88 16.46
CA VAL A 177 -0.72 -11.22 17.02
C VAL A 177 -1.18 -11.15 18.48
N GLN A 178 -0.63 -10.22 19.27
CA GLN A 178 -1.05 -10.02 20.66
C GLN A 178 -2.46 -9.43 20.75
N VAL A 179 -2.75 -8.37 20.00
CA VAL A 179 -4.07 -7.70 19.98
C VAL A 179 -5.18 -8.67 19.59
N VAL A 180 -4.97 -9.41 18.50
CA VAL A 180 -5.97 -10.36 17.99
C VAL A 180 -6.18 -11.51 18.99
N ARG A 181 -5.11 -12.03 19.61
CA ARG A 181 -5.21 -13.07 20.66
C ARG A 181 -5.96 -12.57 21.89
N GLN A 182 -5.71 -11.34 22.31
CA GLN A 182 -6.40 -10.72 23.45
C GLN A 182 -7.89 -10.56 23.16
N LYS A 183 -8.27 -10.02 22.00
CA LYS A 183 -9.68 -9.88 21.61
C LYS A 183 -10.39 -11.23 21.47
N ALA A 184 -9.73 -12.24 20.89
CA ALA A 184 -10.28 -13.59 20.80
C ALA A 184 -10.51 -14.21 22.19
N THR A 185 -9.56 -14.04 23.12
CA THR A 185 -9.67 -14.53 24.50
C THR A 185 -10.78 -13.81 25.28
N SER A 186 -10.90 -12.49 25.11
CA SER A 186 -11.96 -11.69 25.74
C SER A 186 -13.35 -12.18 25.32
N ILE A 187 -13.57 -12.44 24.04
CA ILE A 187 -14.88 -12.93 23.56
C ILE A 187 -15.20 -14.32 24.12
N GLN A 188 -14.20 -15.19 24.25
CA GLN A 188 -14.41 -16.51 24.88
C GLN A 188 -14.81 -16.39 26.36
N GLN A 189 -14.21 -15.45 27.09
CA GLN A 189 -14.56 -15.16 28.48
C GLN A 189 -15.98 -14.59 28.59
N ASP A 190 -16.32 -13.59 27.75
CA ASP A 190 -17.66 -13.01 27.68
C ASP A 190 -18.73 -14.10 27.42
N TYR A 191 -18.43 -15.02 26.49
CA TYR A 191 -19.32 -16.12 26.16
C TYR A 191 -19.52 -17.09 27.35
N ALA A 192 -18.47 -17.37 28.11
CA ALA A 192 -18.55 -18.20 29.31
C ALA A 192 -19.37 -17.53 30.42
N GLU A 193 -19.19 -16.22 30.61
CA GLU A 193 -19.90 -15.43 31.62
C GLU A 193 -21.40 -15.31 31.34
N VAL A 194 -21.77 -15.09 30.08
CA VAL A 194 -23.18 -15.08 29.62
C VAL A 194 -23.84 -16.44 29.86
N LYS A 195 -23.12 -17.55 29.66
CA LYS A 195 -23.65 -18.89 29.94
C LYS A 195 -23.76 -19.21 31.43
N SER A 196 -22.87 -18.68 32.26
CA SER A 196 -22.87 -18.98 33.70
C SER A 196 -23.86 -18.12 34.49
N THR A 197 -24.29 -16.97 33.96
CA THR A 197 -25.00 -15.95 34.73
C THR A 197 -26.42 -15.73 34.20
N ASN A 198 -27.42 -16.22 34.92
CA ASN A 198 -28.86 -16.10 34.56
C ASN A 198 -29.45 -14.69 34.82
N THR A 199 -28.67 -13.71 35.27
CA THR A 199 -29.12 -12.39 35.72
C THR A 199 -28.37 -11.24 35.04
N GLN A 200 -28.22 -11.29 33.71
CA GLN A 200 -27.61 -10.19 32.96
C GLN A 200 -28.60 -9.08 32.65
N SER A 201 -28.16 -7.83 32.71
CA SER A 201 -28.98 -6.69 32.33
C SER A 201 -29.21 -6.64 30.82
N VAL A 202 -30.31 -6.02 30.38
CA VAL A 202 -30.59 -5.83 28.94
C VAL A 202 -29.48 -5.04 28.24
N SER A 203 -28.80 -4.14 28.98
CA SER A 203 -27.65 -3.39 28.47
C SER A 203 -26.43 -4.28 28.23
N GLU A 204 -26.09 -5.15 29.19
CA GLU A 204 -24.98 -6.11 29.06
C GLU A 204 -25.20 -7.07 27.89
N LEU A 205 -26.43 -7.57 27.72
CA LEU A 205 -26.80 -8.42 26.58
C LEU A 205 -26.63 -7.69 25.24
N LYS A 206 -27.03 -6.40 25.18
CA LYS A 206 -26.87 -5.58 23.97
C LYS A 206 -25.40 -5.40 23.61
N ASP A 207 -24.54 -5.14 24.58
CA ASP A 207 -23.10 -4.96 24.34
C ASP A 207 -22.38 -6.29 24.03
N PHE A 208 -22.84 -7.40 24.59
CA PHE A 208 -22.38 -8.74 24.19
C PHE A 208 -22.75 -9.07 22.73
N VAL A 209 -23.99 -8.80 22.31
CA VAL A 209 -24.42 -9.02 20.92
C VAL A 209 -23.56 -8.20 19.95
N LYS A 210 -23.27 -6.94 20.27
CA LYS A 210 -22.34 -6.12 19.46
C LYS A 210 -20.95 -6.77 19.31
N ARG A 211 -20.40 -7.34 20.38
CA ARG A 211 -19.10 -8.04 20.34
C ARG A 211 -19.14 -9.34 19.54
N LEU A 212 -20.27 -10.06 19.53
CA LEU A 212 -20.42 -11.23 18.66
C LEU A 212 -20.44 -10.87 17.17
N HIS A 213 -20.93 -9.68 16.81
CA HIS A 213 -20.93 -9.23 15.42
C HIS A 213 -19.51 -9.00 14.87
N SER A 214 -18.50 -8.72 15.71
CA SER A 214 -17.10 -8.60 15.28
C SER A 214 -16.33 -9.93 15.26
N LEU A 215 -16.97 -11.05 15.63
CA LEU A 215 -16.33 -12.37 15.62
C LEU A 215 -15.79 -12.77 14.23
N PRO A 216 -16.50 -12.52 13.10
CA PRO A 216 -15.98 -12.85 11.77
C PRO A 216 -14.70 -12.07 11.42
N GLU A 217 -14.63 -10.78 11.76
CA GLU A 217 -13.47 -9.90 11.56
C GLU A 217 -12.27 -10.43 12.36
N ILE A 218 -12.49 -10.77 13.64
CA ILE A 218 -11.45 -11.34 14.51
C ILE A 218 -10.97 -12.68 13.96
N ALA A 219 -11.86 -13.59 13.60
CA ALA A 219 -11.48 -14.90 13.06
C ALA A 219 -10.66 -14.76 11.77
N ARG A 220 -11.05 -13.86 10.89
CA ARG A 220 -10.32 -13.52 9.66
C ARG A 220 -8.90 -13.04 9.96
N HIS A 221 -8.73 -12.10 10.86
CA HIS A 221 -7.42 -11.55 11.19
C HIS A 221 -6.56 -12.50 12.05
N VAL A 222 -7.16 -13.42 12.83
CA VAL A 222 -6.44 -14.55 13.45
C VAL A 222 -5.79 -15.39 12.35
N ASN A 223 -6.60 -15.82 11.38
CA ASN A 223 -6.17 -16.70 10.29
C ASN A 223 -5.08 -16.06 9.43
N LEU A 224 -5.29 -14.81 9.01
CA LEU A 224 -4.29 -14.05 8.25
C LEU A 224 -3.00 -13.84 9.05
N ALA A 225 -3.08 -13.42 10.31
CA ALA A 225 -1.89 -13.19 11.13
C ALA A 225 -1.10 -14.48 11.37
N GLN A 226 -1.78 -15.62 11.57
CA GLN A 226 -1.13 -16.93 11.67
C GLN A 226 -0.41 -17.31 10.37
N HIS A 227 -1.05 -17.08 9.22
CA HIS A 227 -0.45 -17.33 7.93
C HIS A 227 0.81 -16.48 7.70
N LEU A 228 0.72 -15.17 7.96
CA LEU A 228 1.88 -14.27 7.89
C LEU A 228 3.00 -14.69 8.85
N GLN A 229 2.66 -15.07 10.08
CA GLN A 229 3.64 -15.51 11.06
C GLN A 229 4.40 -16.77 10.60
N SER A 230 3.73 -17.69 9.90
CA SER A 230 4.37 -18.89 9.34
C SER A 230 5.44 -18.55 8.29
N PHE A 231 5.26 -17.46 7.55
CA PHE A 231 6.22 -16.97 6.58
C PHE A 231 7.31 -16.13 7.24
N ALA A 232 6.93 -15.22 8.12
CA ALA A 232 7.88 -14.36 8.84
C ALA A 232 8.85 -15.17 9.72
N ALA A 233 8.49 -16.38 10.13
CA ALA A 233 9.35 -17.30 10.87
C ALA A 233 10.39 -18.03 9.98
N LYS A 234 10.35 -17.88 8.65
CA LYS A 234 11.29 -18.55 7.75
C LYS A 234 12.70 -17.96 7.92
N PRO A 235 13.76 -18.79 8.04
CA PRO A 235 15.13 -18.29 8.15
C PRO A 235 15.55 -17.36 7.00
N ALA A 236 15.08 -17.64 5.78
CA ALA A 236 15.37 -16.79 4.61
C ALA A 236 14.79 -15.38 4.76
N PHE A 237 13.57 -15.23 5.31
CA PHE A 237 12.98 -13.93 5.55
C PHE A 237 13.74 -13.15 6.63
N HIS A 238 14.11 -13.82 7.73
CA HIS A 238 14.93 -13.22 8.77
C HIS A 238 16.30 -12.75 8.24
N ALA A 239 16.99 -13.60 7.49
CA ALA A 239 18.28 -13.26 6.89
C ALA A 239 18.15 -12.08 5.91
N ARG A 240 17.04 -11.99 5.17
CA ARG A 240 16.77 -10.87 4.26
C ARG A 240 16.59 -9.55 5.02
N VAL A 241 15.75 -9.54 6.06
CA VAL A 241 15.54 -8.32 6.88
C VAL A 241 16.83 -7.91 7.59
N GLU A 242 17.63 -8.88 8.05
CA GLU A 242 18.93 -8.62 8.66
C GLU A 242 19.90 -7.97 7.68
N ILE A 243 20.03 -8.50 6.45
CA ILE A 243 20.93 -7.89 5.46
C ILE A 243 20.44 -6.50 5.02
N GLU A 244 19.13 -6.29 4.90
CA GLU A 244 18.57 -4.97 4.60
C GLU A 244 18.97 -3.95 5.67
N GLN A 245 18.90 -4.32 6.96
CA GLN A 245 19.35 -3.45 8.06
C GLN A 245 20.85 -3.14 7.98
N ILE A 246 21.69 -4.15 7.74
CA ILE A 246 23.14 -3.98 7.58
C ILE A 246 23.45 -3.01 6.42
N ILE A 247 22.73 -3.12 5.30
CA ILE A 247 22.86 -2.21 4.15
C ILE A 247 22.43 -0.79 4.50
N LEU A 248 21.30 -0.62 5.19
CA LEU A 248 20.77 0.69 5.60
C LEU A 248 21.66 1.41 6.62
N GLU A 249 22.28 0.65 7.52
CA GLU A 249 23.23 1.16 8.51
C GLU A 249 24.63 1.44 7.91
N ALA A 250 24.79 1.24 6.60
CA ALA A 250 26.04 1.42 5.86
C ALA A 250 27.22 0.67 6.50
N GLN A 251 26.97 -0.55 6.96
CA GLN A 251 27.99 -1.43 7.51
C GLN A 251 28.85 -2.07 6.40
N THR A 252 29.60 -3.12 6.73
CA THR A 252 30.63 -3.77 5.90
C THR A 252 30.14 -4.11 4.48
N TYR A 253 30.66 -3.40 3.48
CA TYR A 253 30.36 -3.60 2.05
C TYR A 253 30.56 -5.05 1.61
N GLU A 254 31.64 -5.70 2.06
CA GLU A 254 31.98 -7.08 1.72
C GLU A 254 30.90 -8.06 2.17
N THR A 255 30.38 -7.90 3.40
CA THR A 255 29.33 -8.78 3.95
C THR A 255 28.04 -8.68 3.13
N CYS A 256 27.62 -7.47 2.76
CA CYS A 256 26.45 -7.25 1.91
C CYS A 256 26.63 -7.87 0.52
N TYR A 257 27.80 -7.67 -0.07
CA TYR A 257 28.12 -8.20 -1.40
C TYR A 257 28.16 -9.72 -1.41
N GLU A 258 28.83 -10.35 -0.44
CA GLU A 258 28.91 -11.81 -0.30
C GLU A 258 27.52 -12.43 -0.09
N TYR A 259 26.66 -11.81 0.71
CA TYR A 259 25.28 -12.27 0.90
C TYR A 259 24.48 -12.23 -0.41
N ILE A 260 24.58 -11.12 -1.16
CA ILE A 260 23.89 -10.99 -2.45
C ILE A 260 24.38 -12.04 -3.45
N GLU A 261 25.69 -12.30 -3.49
CA GLU A 261 26.25 -13.37 -4.32
C GLU A 261 25.72 -14.76 -3.90
N GLU A 262 25.62 -15.03 -2.60
CA GLU A 262 25.09 -16.29 -2.07
C GLU A 262 23.64 -16.53 -2.49
N ILE A 263 22.75 -15.53 -2.38
CA ILE A 263 21.34 -15.69 -2.77
C ILE A 263 21.16 -15.87 -4.29
N ILE A 264 22.05 -15.28 -5.11
CA ILE A 264 22.09 -15.52 -6.55
C ILE A 264 22.45 -16.99 -6.82
N GLN A 265 23.48 -17.51 -6.14
CA GLN A 265 23.90 -18.90 -6.29
C GLN A 265 22.82 -19.89 -5.82
N LYS A 266 22.03 -19.52 -4.80
CA LYS A 266 20.87 -20.29 -4.33
C LYS A 266 19.65 -20.21 -5.23
N GLN A 267 19.68 -19.38 -6.28
CA GLN A 267 18.56 -19.16 -7.21
C GLN A 267 17.30 -18.64 -6.50
N GLU A 268 17.46 -17.72 -5.55
CA GLU A 268 16.33 -16.99 -4.97
C GLU A 268 15.59 -16.18 -6.06
N PRO A 269 14.31 -15.81 -5.84
CA PRO A 269 13.54 -15.04 -6.80
C PRO A 269 14.26 -13.76 -7.25
N ILE A 270 14.25 -13.50 -8.56
CA ILE A 270 15.02 -12.40 -9.17
C ILE A 270 14.62 -11.04 -8.59
N GLU A 271 13.36 -10.84 -8.25
CA GLU A 271 12.85 -9.62 -7.62
C GLU A 271 13.50 -9.37 -6.25
N THR A 272 13.70 -10.42 -5.46
CA THR A 272 14.38 -10.32 -4.15
C THR A 272 15.85 -9.93 -4.34
N VAL A 273 16.53 -10.55 -5.31
CA VAL A 273 17.92 -10.23 -5.64
C VAL A 273 18.05 -8.79 -6.14
N LEU A 274 17.19 -8.37 -7.06
CA LEU A 274 17.21 -7.03 -7.64
C LEU A 274 16.89 -5.95 -6.61
N ARG A 275 15.90 -6.16 -5.73
CA ARG A 275 15.60 -5.23 -4.63
C ARG A 275 16.82 -4.99 -3.75
N LEU A 276 17.52 -6.06 -3.37
CA LEU A 276 18.74 -5.94 -2.55
C LEU A 276 19.89 -5.27 -3.31
N LEU A 277 20.09 -5.58 -4.59
CA LEU A 277 21.10 -4.91 -5.42
C LEU A 277 20.83 -3.41 -5.58
N VAL A 278 19.57 -3.04 -5.82
CA VAL A 278 19.14 -1.64 -5.95
C VAL A 278 19.31 -0.94 -4.61
N LEU A 279 18.83 -1.53 -3.50
CA LEU A 279 19.02 -1.00 -2.16
C LEU A 279 20.51 -0.76 -1.85
N PHE A 280 21.35 -1.76 -2.10
CA PHE A 280 22.78 -1.70 -1.87
C PHE A 280 23.47 -0.62 -2.71
N SER A 281 23.09 -0.49 -3.98
CA SER A 281 23.57 0.57 -4.87
C SER A 281 23.14 1.96 -4.37
N LEU A 282 21.87 2.14 -3.97
CA LEU A 282 21.35 3.42 -3.52
C LEU A 282 22.04 3.92 -2.24
N THR A 283 22.33 3.04 -1.29
CA THR A 283 22.97 3.41 -0.02
C THR A 283 24.47 3.63 -0.14
N ASN A 284 25.12 3.11 -1.19
CA ASN A 284 26.56 3.24 -1.42
C ASN A 284 26.94 4.23 -2.52
N GLY A 285 25.97 4.86 -3.20
CA GLY A 285 26.25 5.76 -4.32
C GLY A 285 26.71 5.01 -5.58
N GLY A 286 26.20 3.79 -5.79
CA GLY A 286 26.57 2.88 -6.86
C GLY A 286 27.46 1.73 -6.38
N LEU A 287 27.65 0.75 -7.25
CA LEU A 287 28.59 -0.36 -7.04
C LEU A 287 29.93 -0.07 -7.76
N PRO A 288 31.08 -0.44 -7.18
CA PRO A 288 32.36 -0.44 -7.87
C PRO A 288 32.25 -1.22 -9.19
N LYS A 289 32.79 -0.66 -10.27
CA LYS A 289 32.67 -1.20 -11.63
C LYS A 289 33.01 -2.70 -11.73
N LYS A 290 34.09 -3.14 -11.08
CA LYS A 290 34.51 -4.54 -11.07
C LYS A 290 33.43 -5.47 -10.49
N ASN A 291 32.80 -5.06 -9.40
CA ASN A 291 31.75 -5.81 -8.71
C ASN A 291 30.47 -5.82 -9.55
N PHE A 292 30.10 -4.66 -10.10
CA PHE A 292 28.96 -4.56 -11.01
C PHE A 292 29.11 -5.43 -12.27
N ASP A 293 30.27 -5.36 -12.94
CA ASP A 293 30.54 -6.13 -14.16
C ASP A 293 30.61 -7.64 -13.90
N TYR A 294 30.87 -8.09 -12.66
CA TYR A 294 30.84 -9.50 -12.29
C TYR A 294 29.42 -10.00 -12.04
N LEU A 295 28.56 -9.18 -11.42
CA LEU A 295 27.16 -9.51 -11.14
C LEU A 295 26.28 -9.49 -12.41
N ARG A 296 26.66 -8.69 -13.41
CA ARG A 296 25.95 -8.56 -14.70
C ARG A 296 26.32 -9.66 -15.70
#